data_AF-A0A2S9VUT8-F1
#
_entry.id   AF-A0A2S9VUT8-F1
#
_cell.length_a   1.000
_cell.length_b   1.000
_cell.length_c   1.000
_cell.angle_alpha   90.00
_cell.angle_beta   90.00
_cell.angle_gamma   90.00
#
_symmetry.space_group_name_H-M   'P 1'
#
loop_
_entity.id
_entity.type
_entity.pdbx_description
1 polymer ?
#
loop_
_entity_poly.entity_id
_entity_poly.type
_entity_poly.pdbx_seq_one_letter_code
_entity_poly.pdbx_strand_id
1 'polypeptide(L)'
;MGLNDVLYRRQYKIQTEPSVPPLDLKQLKTLGLWINPIKGHYVVTLTSDKDPNNDIATFTTNFKKITQLASTDFKIEPQFGPFTLQNAVDSPWF
;
A
#
# COMPACT_ATOMS: atom_id res chain seq x y z
N MET A 1 22.14 5.60 -6.79
CA MET A 1 20.86 5.61 -6.04
C MET A 1 21.16 5.02 -4.67
N GLY A 2 21.23 5.84 -3.63
CA GLY A 2 21.71 5.44 -2.30
C GLY A 2 20.62 4.76 -1.48
N LEU A 3 21.01 3.75 -0.68
CA LEU A 3 20.15 2.99 0.24
C LEU A 3 19.20 3.85 1.10
N ASN A 4 19.60 5.07 1.43
CA ASN A 4 18.78 6.03 2.18
C ASN A 4 17.45 6.34 1.50
N ASP A 5 17.42 6.43 0.16
CA ASP A 5 16.22 6.77 -0.61
C ASP A 5 15.13 5.68 -0.53
N VAL A 6 15.52 4.45 -0.21
CA VAL A 6 14.61 3.31 -0.04
C VAL A 6 14.10 3.21 1.40
N LEU A 7 14.93 3.59 2.38
CA LEU A 7 14.61 3.54 3.81
C LEU A 7 13.51 4.54 4.21
N TYR A 8 13.38 5.67 3.52
CA TYR A 8 12.38 6.71 3.81
C TYR A 8 11.09 6.61 2.99
N ARG A 9 10.93 5.56 2.17
CA ARG A 9 9.71 5.38 1.38
C ARG A 9 8.56 4.97 2.30
N ARG A 10 7.49 5.77 2.28
CA ARG A 10 6.26 5.41 2.98
C ARG A 10 5.61 4.22 2.30
N GLN A 11 5.09 3.32 3.13
CA GLN A 11 4.35 2.15 2.70
C GLN A 11 2.95 2.20 3.29
N TYR A 12 1.98 1.64 2.59
CA TYR A 12 0.64 1.46 3.10
C TYR A 12 0.27 -0.02 3.03
N LYS A 13 -0.19 -0.55 4.17
CA LYS A 13 -0.88 -1.85 4.21
C LYS A 13 -2.35 -1.61 3.94
N ILE A 14 -2.91 -2.38 3.05
CA ILE A 14 -4.30 -2.29 2.63
C ILE A 14 -4.93 -3.66 2.80
N GLN A 15 -5.90 -3.75 3.68
CA GLN A 15 -6.74 -4.94 3.84
C GLN A 15 -8.06 -4.65 3.17
N THR A 16 -8.54 -5.53 2.30
CA THR A 16 -9.90 -5.47 1.76
C THR A 16 -10.77 -6.51 2.43
N GLU A 17 -12.05 -6.20 2.59
CA GLU A 17 -13.03 -7.15 3.08
C GLU A 17 -13.11 -8.40 2.18
N PRO A 18 -13.47 -9.59 2.71
CA PRO A 18 -13.54 -10.83 1.93
C PRO A 18 -14.54 -10.78 0.76
N SER A 19 -15.55 -9.91 0.87
CA SER A 19 -16.57 -9.65 -0.16
C SER A 19 -16.05 -8.83 -1.35
N VAL A 20 -14.89 -8.17 -1.21
CA VAL A 20 -14.32 -7.30 -2.22
C VAL A 20 -13.56 -8.13 -3.26
N PRO A 21 -13.84 -7.94 -4.56
CA PRO A 21 -13.08 -8.62 -5.60
C PRO A 21 -11.60 -8.18 -5.58
N PRO A 22 -10.67 -9.02 -6.06
CA PRO A 22 -9.25 -8.66 -6.13
C PRO A 22 -9.03 -7.33 -6.86
N LEU A 23 -8.17 -6.48 -6.29
CA LEU A 23 -7.86 -5.17 -6.85
C LEU A 23 -7.10 -5.28 -8.18
N ASP A 24 -7.44 -4.45 -9.16
CA ASP A 24 -6.69 -4.35 -10.41
C ASP A 24 -5.40 -3.53 -10.20
N LEU A 25 -4.32 -4.23 -9.87
CA LEU A 25 -3.01 -3.62 -9.62
C LEU A 25 -2.46 -2.87 -10.85
N LYS A 26 -2.93 -3.17 -12.07
CA LYS A 26 -2.48 -2.44 -13.27
C LYS A 26 -3.01 -1.01 -13.30
N GLN A 27 -4.20 -0.77 -12.75
CA GLN A 27 -4.77 0.57 -12.63
C GLN A 27 -4.15 1.33 -11.44
N LEU A 28 -3.76 0.61 -10.39
CA LEU A 28 -3.19 1.18 -9.18
C LEU A 28 -1.67 1.46 -9.25
N LYS A 29 -0.98 0.97 -10.29
CA LYS A 29 0.47 1.18 -10.49
C LYS A 29 0.92 2.64 -10.45
N THR A 30 0.01 3.58 -10.70
CA THR A 30 0.27 5.03 -10.64
C THR A 30 0.41 5.56 -9.21
N LEU A 31 -0.10 4.82 -8.22
CA LEU A 31 -0.02 5.16 -6.81
C LEU A 31 1.25 4.64 -6.13
N GLY A 32 2.03 3.79 -6.79
CA GLY A 32 3.24 3.21 -6.24
C GLY A 32 3.48 1.78 -6.71
N LEU A 33 4.41 1.11 -6.02
CA LEU A 33 4.77 -0.28 -6.26
C LEU A 33 3.91 -1.18 -5.37
N TRP A 34 3.12 -2.07 -5.98
CA TRP A 34 2.19 -2.93 -5.27
C TRP A 34 2.72 -4.35 -5.15
N ILE A 35 2.57 -4.93 -3.96
CA ILE A 35 2.73 -6.36 -3.69
C ILE A 35 1.43 -6.89 -3.08
N ASN A 36 1.09 -8.13 -3.43
CA ASN A 36 -0.11 -8.83 -2.94
C ASN A 36 0.34 -10.18 -2.38
N PRO A 37 0.84 -10.22 -1.14
CA PRO A 37 1.34 -11.46 -0.55
C PRO A 37 0.23 -12.49 -0.29
N ILE A 38 -0.96 -12.02 0.11
CA ILE A 38 -2.11 -12.85 0.46
C ILE A 38 -3.37 -12.21 -0.11
N LYS A 39 -4.34 -13.02 -0.57
CA LYS A 39 -5.61 -12.53 -1.10
C LYS A 39 -6.26 -11.51 -0.14
N GLY A 40 -6.62 -10.34 -0.67
CA GLY A 40 -7.22 -9.26 0.09
C GLY A 40 -6.25 -8.43 0.93
N HIS A 41 -4.95 -8.72 0.86
CA HIS A 41 -3.90 -8.05 1.61
C HIS A 41 -2.89 -7.49 0.62
N TYR A 42 -2.79 -6.17 0.56
CA TYR A 42 -1.94 -5.46 -0.37
C TYR A 42 -0.98 -4.58 0.40
N VAL A 43 0.24 -4.46 -0.09
CA VAL A 43 1.18 -3.46 0.38
C VAL A 43 1.58 -2.62 -0.81
N VAL A 44 1.48 -1.30 -0.67
CA VAL A 44 1.99 -0.36 -1.65
C VAL A 44 3.17 0.39 -1.06
N THR A 45 4.25 0.47 -1.82
CA THR A 45 5.43 1.28 -1.50
C THR A 45 5.48 2.46 -2.44
N LEU A 46 5.49 3.68 -1.90
CA LEU A 46 5.63 4.87 -2.71
C LEU A 46 7.02 4.94 -3.33
N THR A 47 7.12 5.47 -4.54
CA THR A 47 8.37 5.51 -5.30
C THR A 47 9.33 6.61 -4.85
N SER A 48 8.82 7.63 -4.14
CA SER A 48 9.60 8.74 -3.60
C SER A 48 8.96 9.27 -2.31
N ASP A 49 9.77 9.82 -1.41
CA ASP A 49 9.37 10.58 -0.24
C ASP A 49 8.62 11.88 -0.60
N LYS A 50 8.83 12.41 -1.80
CA LYS A 50 8.16 13.60 -2.33
C LYS A 50 6.86 13.30 -3.06
N ASP A 51 6.41 12.04 -3.05
CA ASP A 51 5.15 11.66 -3.68
C ASP A 51 3.98 12.38 -2.97
N PRO A 52 3.04 13.00 -3.70
CA PRO A 52 1.87 13.62 -3.07
C PRO A 52 1.02 12.62 -2.28
N ASN A 53 1.10 11.33 -2.62
CA ASN A 53 0.46 10.26 -1.87
C ASN A 53 1.25 9.85 -0.61
N ASN A 54 2.32 10.56 -0.23
CA ASN A 54 2.96 10.39 1.07
C ASN A 54 2.00 10.78 2.20
N ASP A 55 1.02 11.65 1.96
CA ASP A 55 -0.07 11.87 2.91
C ASP A 55 -1.14 10.78 2.80
N ILE A 56 -1.53 10.18 3.94
CA ILE A 56 -2.49 9.07 3.97
C ILE A 56 -3.88 9.50 3.50
N ALA A 57 -4.32 10.73 3.78
CA ALA A 57 -5.62 11.21 3.35
C ALA A 57 -5.66 11.40 1.83
N THR A 58 -4.57 11.90 1.26
CA THR A 58 -4.37 12.04 -0.19
C THR A 58 -4.32 10.68 -0.88
N PHE A 59 -3.53 9.74 -0.35
CA PHE A 59 -3.49 8.37 -0.86
C PHE A 59 -4.87 7.70 -0.82
N THR A 60 -5.56 7.78 0.33
CA THR A 60 -6.88 7.17 0.51
C THR A 60 -7.90 7.74 -0.47
N THR A 61 -7.87 9.05 -0.71
CA THR A 61 -8.76 9.72 -1.66
C THR A 61 -8.50 9.24 -3.09
N ASN A 62 -7.24 9.20 -3.51
CA ASN A 62 -6.86 8.72 -4.85
C ASN A 62 -7.14 7.23 -5.03
N PHE A 63 -6.90 6.42 -4.00
CA PHE A 63 -7.23 5.00 -3.98
C PHE A 63 -8.74 4.79 -4.20
N LYS A 64 -9.61 5.45 -3.42
CA LYS A 64 -11.07 5.37 -3.59
C LYS A 64 -11.52 5.81 -4.97
N LYS A 65 -10.88 6.85 -5.53
CA LYS A 65 -11.22 7.36 -6.86
C LYS A 65 -10.96 6.33 -7.96
N ILE A 66 -9.90 5.53 -7.82
CA ILE A 66 -9.53 4.50 -8.80
C ILE A 66 -10.31 3.20 -8.55
N THR A 67 -10.41 2.75 -7.29
CA THR A 67 -11.05 1.46 -6.97
C THR A 67 -12.56 1.53 -6.86
N GLN A 68 -13.13 2.73 -6.72
CA GLN A 68 -14.53 2.99 -6.43
C GLN A 68 -15.07 2.25 -5.19
N LEU A 69 -14.19 1.84 -4.28
CA LEU A 69 -14.55 1.14 -3.04
C LEU A 69 -15.01 2.11 -1.94
N ALA A 70 -15.94 1.66 -1.11
CA ALA A 70 -16.37 2.41 0.06
C ALA A 70 -15.32 2.28 1.19
N SER A 71 -15.29 3.25 2.10
CA SER A 71 -14.38 3.25 3.25
C SER A 71 -14.56 2.04 4.19
N THR A 72 -15.71 1.36 4.10
CA THR A 72 -16.04 0.16 4.87
C THR A 72 -15.45 -1.11 4.26
N ASP A 73 -15.09 -1.06 2.98
CA ASP A 73 -14.66 -2.22 2.20
C ASP A 73 -13.15 -2.47 2.32
N PHE A 74 -12.43 -1.53 2.93
CA PHE A 74 -10.99 -1.64 3.10
C PHE A 74 -10.48 -0.85 4.31
N LYS A 75 -9.32 -1.29 4.82
CA LYS A 75 -8.56 -0.64 5.87
C LYS A 75 -7.18 -0.28 5.35
N ILE A 76 -6.75 0.96 5.53
CA ILE A 76 -5.41 1.44 5.16
C ILE A 76 -4.65 1.80 6.43
N GLU A 77 -3.48 1.21 6.59
CA GLU A 77 -2.58 1.51 7.70
C GLU A 77 -1.24 2.04 7.15
N PRO A 78 -0.80 3.24 7.58
CA PRO A 78 0.50 3.76 7.19
C PRO A 78 1.59 3.01 7.94
N GLN A 79 2.61 2.57 7.22
CA GLN A 79 3.81 2.00 7.80
C GLN A 79 5.04 2.82 7.38
N PHE A 80 5.90 3.09 8.36
CA PHE A 80 7.16 3.79 8.14
C PHE A 80 8.31 2.79 8.14
N GLY A 81 9.20 2.93 7.15
CA GLY A 81 10.41 2.14 7.03
C GLY A 81 10.32 1.04 5.97
N PRO A 82 11.46 0.48 5.54
CA PRO A 82 11.44 -0.63 4.62
C PRO A 82 10.84 -1.84 5.33
N PHE A 83 9.94 -2.53 4.62
CA PHE A 83 9.68 -3.94 4.84
C PHE A 83 11.02 -4.69 4.71
N THR A 84 11.76 -4.81 5.80
CA THR A 84 12.85 -5.78 5.86
C THR A 84 12.19 -7.15 5.82
N LEU A 85 12.76 -8.09 5.08
CA LEU A 85 12.27 -9.48 5.05
C LEU A 85 12.10 -10.07 6.46
N GLN A 86 12.84 -9.56 7.44
CA GLN A 86 12.69 -9.87 8.86
C GLN A 86 11.32 -9.48 9.43
N ASN A 87 10.85 -8.25 9.16
CA ASN A 87 9.53 -7.80 9.60
C ASN A 87 8.37 -8.45 8.81
N ALA A 88 8.67 -9.03 7.64
CA ALA A 88 7.70 -9.85 6.92
C ALA A 88 7.41 -11.15 7.66
N VAL A 89 8.44 -11.84 8.16
CA VAL A 89 8.33 -13.11 8.90
C VAL A 89 7.52 -12.97 10.21
N ASP A 90 7.59 -11.82 10.87
CA ASP A 90 6.83 -11.55 12.11
C ASP A 90 5.41 -11.01 11.87
N SER A 91 5.05 -10.70 10.62
CA SER A 91 3.70 -10.22 10.30
C SER A 91 2.85 -11.38 9.80
N PRO A 92 1.63 -11.61 10.32
CA PRO A 92 0.74 -12.70 9.88
C PRO A 92 0.23 -12.53 8.42
N TRP A 93 0.83 -11.59 7.68
CA TRP A 93 0.55 -11.23 6.31
C TRP A 93 1.54 -11.88 5.31
N PHE A 94 2.57 -12.59 5.81
CA PHE A 94 3.57 -13.30 5.02
C PHE A 94 3.91 -14.66 5.64
#